data_AF-A0A7W7Y4S6-F1
#
_entry.id   AF-A0A7W7Y4S6-F1
#
_cell.length_a   1.000
_cell.length_b   1.000
_cell.length_c   1.000
_cell.angle_alpha   90.00
_cell.angle_beta   90.00
_cell.angle_gamma   90.00
#
_symmetry.space_group_name_H-M   'P 1'
#
loop_
_entity.id
_entity.type
_entity.pdbx_description
1 polymer ?
#
loop_
_entity_poly.entity_id
_entity_poly.type
_entity_poly.pdbx_seq_one_letter_code
_entity_poly.pdbx_strand_id
1 'polypeptide(L)'
;MSIDDFDDANDTFLTLGGGLRAYLGSASDRVRSFAGGGLGIVDRADTDITMGGFFGVEAMIIDGFSISGHAGADLTMLGCNGCGTNVNLGTSAVQFNFYF
;
A
#
# COMPACT_ATOMS: atom_id res chain seq x y z
N MET A 1 8.55 2.43 32.76
CA MET A 1 7.38 2.72 31.92
C MET A 1 7.06 4.18 32.13
N SER A 2 7.70 5.07 31.36
CA SER A 2 7.27 6.47 31.29
C SER A 2 6.34 6.59 30.08
N ILE A 3 5.11 6.96 30.39
CA ILE A 3 4.20 7.63 29.49
C ILE A 3 4.67 9.07 29.56
N ASP A 4 5.56 9.45 28.65
CA ASP A 4 5.93 10.84 28.44
C ASP A 4 5.11 11.36 27.26
N ASP A 5 4.68 12.60 27.44
CA ASP A 5 3.51 13.26 26.89
C ASP A 5 3.42 13.36 25.37
N PHE A 6 2.16 13.49 24.96
CA PHE A 6 1.62 13.62 23.61
C PHE A 6 2.07 14.91 22.91
N ASP A 7 2.84 14.83 21.83
CA ASP A 7 2.85 15.86 20.77
C ASP A 7 3.59 15.35 19.51
N ASP A 8 2.86 14.87 18.50
CA ASP A 8 2.89 15.52 17.19
C ASP A 8 1.75 14.99 16.31
N ALA A 9 0.90 15.92 15.90
CA ALA A 9 -0.31 15.67 15.14
C ALA A 9 0.02 15.31 13.68
N ASN A 10 0.48 14.08 13.41
CA ASN A 10 0.56 13.59 12.03
C ASN A 10 0.44 12.06 11.91
N ASP A 11 -0.55 11.44 12.57
CA ASP A 11 -0.86 10.01 12.38
C ASP A 11 -1.39 9.69 10.97
N THR A 12 -1.72 10.71 10.19
CA THR A 12 -2.16 10.56 8.79
C THR A 12 -1.05 11.01 7.87
N PHE A 13 -0.31 10.05 7.32
CA PHE A 13 0.67 10.31 6.27
C PHE A 13 0.02 10.04 4.91
N LEU A 14 0.20 10.97 3.97
CA LEU A 14 -0.21 10.74 2.59
C LEU A 14 0.91 9.98 1.88
N THR A 15 0.57 8.87 1.25
CA THR A 15 1.50 8.16 0.37
C THR A 15 1.04 8.35 -1.07
N LEU A 16 1.89 8.94 -1.91
CA LEU A 16 1.67 8.99 -3.35
C LEU A 16 2.64 8.00 -4.01
N GLY A 17 2.12 6.99 -4.69
CA GLY A 17 2.95 5.95 -5.26
C GLY A 17 2.37 5.32 -6.50
N GLY A 18 3.25 4.68 -7.26
CA GLY A 18 2.92 3.86 -8.40
C GLY A 18 3.31 2.42 -8.12
N GLY A 19 2.58 1.48 -8.71
CA GLY A 19 2.90 0.07 -8.57
C GLY A 19 2.46 -0.73 -9.77
N LEU A 20 3.03 -1.92 -9.86
CA LEU A 20 2.64 -2.92 -10.84
C LEU A 20 1.88 -4.02 -10.13
N ARG A 21 0.78 -4.43 -10.75
CA ARG A 21 -0.06 -5.56 -10.33
C ARG A 21 -0.03 -6.61 -11.43
N ALA A 22 0.30 -7.84 -11.08
CA ALA A 22 0.17 -9.01 -11.94
C ALA A 22 -1.02 -9.85 -11.45
N TYR A 23 -1.95 -10.16 -12.35
CA TYR A 23 -3.04 -11.09 -12.06
C TYR A 23 -2.54 -12.52 -12.21
N LEU A 24 -2.77 -13.36 -11.19
CA LEU A 24 -2.36 -14.76 -11.17
C LEU A 24 -3.48 -15.70 -11.68
N GLY A 25 -4.68 -15.17 -11.90
CA GLY A 25 -5.86 -15.88 -12.39
C GLY A 25 -6.25 -15.53 -13.83
N SER A 26 -7.23 -16.26 -14.37
CA SER A 26 -7.77 -15.99 -15.70
C SER A 26 -8.60 -14.70 -15.73
N ALA A 27 -8.58 -13.99 -16.85
CA ALA A 27 -9.42 -12.80 -17.06
C ALA A 27 -10.93 -13.12 -17.07
N SER A 28 -11.30 -14.38 -17.27
CA SER A 28 -12.69 -14.85 -17.28
C SER A 28 -13.28 -15.09 -15.89
N ASP A 29 -12.46 -15.10 -14.85
CA ASP A 29 -12.94 -15.33 -13.49
C ASP A 29 -13.52 -14.05 -12.90
N ARG A 30 -14.72 -14.15 -12.31
CA ARG A 30 -15.33 -13.03 -11.55
C ARG A 30 -14.51 -12.66 -10.31
N VAL A 31 -13.60 -13.53 -9.87
CA VAL A 31 -12.70 -13.32 -8.75
C VAL A 31 -11.28 -13.66 -9.20
N ARG A 32 -10.37 -12.69 -9.16
CA ARG A 32 -9.00 -12.81 -9.65
C ARG A 32 -8.01 -12.48 -8.53
N SER A 33 -7.11 -13.40 -8.23
CA SER A 33 -5.97 -13.11 -7.36
C SER A 33 -4.93 -12.30 -8.10
N PHE A 34 -4.22 -11.45 -7.36
CA PHE A 34 -3.11 -10.67 -7.87
C PHE A 34 -1.98 -10.57 -6.85
N ALA A 35 -0.78 -10.34 -7.35
CA ALA A 35 0.38 -9.94 -6.56
C ALA A 35 1.03 -8.75 -7.25
N GLY A 36 1.66 -7.89 -6.47
CA GLY A 36 2.25 -6.69 -6.99
C GLY A 36 3.28 -6.10 -6.07
N GLY A 37 3.90 -5.05 -6.58
CA GLY A 37 4.83 -4.24 -5.82
C GLY A 37 4.71 -2.80 -6.23
N GLY A 38 4.98 -1.91 -5.29
CA GLY A 38 4.87 -0.47 -5.50
C GLY A 38 6.02 0.28 -4.87
N LEU A 39 6.26 1.47 -5.41
CA LEU A 39 7.13 2.48 -4.86
C LEU A 39 6.28 3.73 -4.62
N GLY A 40 6.50 4.40 -3.50
CA GLY A 40 5.79 5.61 -3.16
C GLY A 40 6.68 6.61 -2.44
N ILE A 41 6.17 7.82 -2.35
CA ILE A 41 6.70 8.88 -1.52
C ILE A 41 5.71 9.07 -0.38
N VAL A 42 6.22 9.05 0.85
CA VAL A 42 5.44 9.28 2.07
C VAL A 42 5.70 10.72 2.50
N ASP A 43 4.64 11.51 2.59
CA ASP A 43 4.70 12.85 3.16
C ASP A 43 4.61 12.77 4.68
N ARG A 44 5.77 12.96 5.33
CA ARG A 44 5.97 13.08 6.78
C ARG A 44 6.81 14.35 7.03
N ALA A 45 7.22 14.58 8.28
CA ALA A 45 8.08 15.72 8.63
C ALA A 45 9.33 15.84 7.73
N ASP A 46 9.82 14.71 7.20
CA ASP A 46 10.73 14.63 6.06
C ASP A 46 10.11 13.73 4.98
N THR A 47 10.27 14.09 3.70
CA THR A 47 9.78 13.30 2.56
C THR A 47 10.55 11.99 2.45
N ASP A 48 9.85 10.87 2.65
CA ASP A 48 10.46 9.53 2.65
C ASP A 48 10.08 8.71 1.41
N ILE A 49 10.89 7.71 1.09
CA ILE A 49 10.59 6.74 0.03
C ILE A 49 10.09 5.45 0.67
N THR A 50 8.97 4.94 0.17
CA THR A 50 8.44 3.62 0.52
C THR A 50 8.51 2.65 -0.66
N MET A 51 8.81 1.39 -0.36
CA MET A 51 8.74 0.29 -1.32
C MET A 51 8.09 -0.92 -0.68
N GLY A 52 7.16 -1.56 -1.37
CA GLY A 52 6.40 -2.64 -0.76
C GLY A 52 5.90 -3.67 -1.75
N GLY A 53 5.64 -4.86 -1.22
CA GLY A 53 4.99 -5.94 -1.94
C GLY A 53 3.60 -6.18 -1.36
N PHE A 54 2.66 -6.56 -2.21
CA PHE A 54 1.30 -6.87 -1.81
C PHE A 54 0.73 -8.05 -2.58
N PHE A 55 -0.20 -8.75 -1.95
CA PHE A 55 -1.04 -9.76 -2.58
C PHE A 55 -2.50 -9.45 -2.26
N GLY A 56 -3.40 -9.82 -3.17
CA GLY A 56 -4.79 -9.47 -3.01
C GLY A 56 -5.71 -10.25 -3.93
N VAL A 57 -6.98 -9.93 -3.79
CA VAL A 57 -8.06 -10.52 -4.58
C VAL A 57 -8.95 -9.40 -5.07
N GLU A 58 -9.34 -9.48 -6.33
CA GLU A 58 -10.26 -8.56 -6.99
C GLU A 58 -11.52 -9.32 -7.40
N ALA A 59 -12.69 -8.76 -7.09
CA ALA A 59 -13.99 -9.25 -7.51
C ALA A 59 -14.63 -8.29 -8.51
N MET A 60 -14.97 -8.79 -9.68
CA MET A 60 -15.72 -8.07 -10.71
C MET A 60 -17.19 -8.04 -10.35
N ILE A 61 -17.72 -6.85 -10.09
CA ILE A 61 -19.11 -6.66 -9.67
C ILE A 61 -20.01 -6.53 -10.89
N ILE A 62 -19.62 -5.66 -11.82
CA ILE A 62 -20.24 -5.46 -13.14
C ILE A 62 -19.14 -5.20 -14.18
N ASP A 63 -19.49 -5.26 -15.46
CA ASP A 63 -18.59 -4.86 -16.53
C ASP A 63 -18.16 -3.40 -16.32
N GLY A 64 -16.86 -3.16 -16.25
CA GLY A 64 -16.30 -1.83 -15.99
C GLY A 64 -16.13 -1.46 -14.51
N PHE A 65 -16.54 -2.29 -13.54
CA PHE A 65 -16.35 -2.01 -12.12
C PHE A 65 -15.97 -3.23 -11.29
N SER A 66 -14.92 -3.10 -10.50
CA SER A 66 -14.46 -4.15 -9.58
C SER A 66 -14.04 -3.58 -8.23
N ILE A 67 -14.10 -4.44 -7.21
CA ILE A 67 -13.63 -4.14 -5.87
C ILE A 67 -12.47 -5.09 -5.58
N SER A 68 -11.36 -4.56 -5.07
CA SER A 68 -10.21 -5.35 -4.67
C SER A 68 -9.82 -5.09 -3.23
N GLY A 69 -9.41 -6.15 -2.54
CA GLY A 69 -8.76 -6.07 -1.24
C GLY A 69 -7.35 -6.61 -1.36
N HIS A 70 -6.38 -5.95 -0.74
CA HIS A 70 -5.02 -6.46 -0.66
C HIS A 70 -4.42 -6.30 0.73
N ALA A 71 -3.45 -7.16 1.02
CA ALA A 71 -2.57 -7.06 2.16
C ALA A 71 -1.12 -7.11 1.70
N GLY A 72 -0.22 -6.47 2.42
CA GLY A 72 1.16 -6.32 2.03
C GLY A 72 2.07 -5.94 3.17
N ALA A 73 3.31 -5.67 2.77
CA ALA A 73 4.34 -5.12 3.61
C ALA A 73 5.10 -4.06 2.82
N ASP A 74 5.50 -3.02 3.53
CA ASP A 74 6.24 -1.90 2.98
C ASP A 74 7.46 -1.60 3.84
N LEU A 75 8.51 -1.18 3.15
CA LEU A 75 9.76 -0.70 3.70
C LEU A 75 9.78 0.81 3.50
N THR A 76 9.82 1.57 4.59
CA THR A 76 10.00 3.02 4.52
C THR A 76 11.46 3.34 4.83
N MET A 77 12.14 3.96 3.88
CA MET A 77 13.49 4.48 4.04
C MET A 77 13.40 5.93 4.53
N LEU A 78 13.72 6.14 5.81
CA LEU A 78 13.86 7.46 6.41
C LEU A 78 15.05 8.18 5.76
N GLY A 79 14.81 9.31 5.10
CA GLY A 79 15.75 10.02 4.22
C GLY A 79 17.08 10.54 4.83
N CYS A 80 17.48 10.12 6.03
CA CYS A 80 18.73 10.55 6.67
C CYS A 80 19.81 9.45 6.72
N ASN A 81 21.05 9.85 6.41
CA ASN A 81 22.24 8.99 6.48
C ASN A 81 22.41 8.44 7.91
N GLY A 82 22.08 7.16 8.13
CA GLY A 82 22.15 6.48 9.42
C GLY A 82 20.80 6.22 10.11
N CYS A 83 19.68 6.58 9.49
CA CYS A 83 18.35 6.34 10.02
C CYS A 83 17.86 4.92 9.62
N GLY A 84 17.33 4.18 10.60
CA GLY A 84 16.91 2.79 10.42
C GLY A 84 15.82 2.61 9.37
N THR A 85 15.81 1.45 8.71
CA THR A 85 14.70 1.05 7.83
C THR A 85 13.49 0.67 8.69
N ASN A 86 12.35 1.31 8.48
CA ASN A 86 11.10 0.87 9.09
C ASN A 86 10.47 -0.21 8.21
N VAL A 87 10.22 -1.37 8.81
CA VAL A 87 9.45 -2.45 8.19
C VAL A 87 8.03 -2.37 8.72
N ASN A 88 7.08 -2.08 7.83
CA ASN A 88 5.67 -2.08 8.12
C ASN A 88 5.06 -3.39 7.60
N LEU A 89 4.51 -4.17 8.53
CA LEU A 89 3.89 -5.46 8.24
C LEU A 89 2.38 -5.33 8.46
N GLY A 90 1.59 -5.77 7.47
CA GLY A 90 0.14 -5.78 7.57
C GLY A 90 -0.54 -4.54 7.00
N THR A 91 0.08 -3.85 6.03
CA THR A 91 -0.64 -2.87 5.24
C THR A 91 -1.79 -3.55 4.52
N SER A 92 -3.00 -3.01 4.67
CA SER A 92 -4.18 -3.54 4.00
C SER A 92 -5.04 -2.41 3.49
N ALA A 93 -5.61 -2.59 2.30
CA ALA A 93 -6.48 -1.60 1.71
C ALA A 93 -7.54 -2.24 0.82
N VAL A 94 -8.64 -1.49 0.68
CA VAL A 94 -9.72 -1.78 -0.26
C VAL A 94 -9.68 -0.74 -1.37
N GLN A 95 -9.67 -1.19 -2.61
CA GLN A 95 -9.59 -0.35 -3.80
C GLN A 95 -10.80 -0.61 -4.71
N PHE A 96 -11.42 0.48 -5.15
CA PHE A 96 -12.48 0.50 -6.14
C PHE A 96 -11.85 0.79 -7.52
N ASN A 97 -12.00 -0.13 -8.47
CA ASN A 97 -11.45 0.02 -9.81
C ASN A 97 -12.57 0.26 -10.81
N PHE A 98 -12.40 1.30 -11.63
CA PHE A 98 -13.29 1.64 -12.74
C PHE A 98 -12.53 1.47 -14.05
N TYR A 99 -13.13 0.78 -15.01
CA TYR A 99 -12.59 0.56 -16.35
C TYR A 99 -13.56 1.20 -17.35
N PHE A 100 -13.08 2.18 -18.11
CA PHE A 100 -13.84 2.95 -19.10
C PHE A 100 -13.19 2.84 -20.48
#